data_AF-A0A1F3ABQ5-F1
#
_entry.id   AF-A0A1F3ABQ5-F1
#
_cell.length_a   1.000
_cell.length_b   1.000
_cell.length_c   1.000
_cell.angle_alpha   90.00
_cell.angle_beta   90.00
_cell.angle_gamma   90.00
#
_symmetry.space_group_name_H-M   'P 1'
#
loop_
_entity.id
_entity.type
_entity.pdbx_description
1 polymer ?
#
loop_
_entity_poly.entity_id
_entity_poly.type
_entity_poly.pdbx_seq_one_letter_code
_entity_poly.pdbx_strand_id
1 'polypeptide(L)'
;MIIPVCPPTDEITTRYAYHFSHNIGPHGDYREPANTWIDSASMADFLRDLIEKKGRQALVSERGFQCSPRPVADCPDCLACSRIVRGVRNHHCQHEGDMFIEAYVGPHTNVRAMTYWRK
;
A
#
# COMPACT_ATOMS: atom_id res chain seq x y z
N MET A 1 -14.06 20.08 17.41
CA MET A 1 -13.88 20.09 15.95
C MET A 1 -14.18 18.68 15.47
N ILE A 2 -15.25 18.47 14.71
CA ILE A 2 -15.61 17.14 14.18
C ILE A 2 -14.88 17.04 12.84
N ILE A 3 -13.83 16.21 12.75
CA ILE A 3 -13.19 15.89 11.49
C ILE A 3 -14.19 15.02 10.72
N PRO A 4 -14.70 15.44 9.55
CA PRO A 4 -15.58 14.59 8.76
C PRO A 4 -14.78 13.36 8.33
N VAL A 5 -15.09 12.22 8.93
CA VAL A 5 -14.50 10.93 8.55
C VAL A 5 -15.17 10.52 7.25
N CYS A 6 -14.55 10.87 6.11
CA CYS A 6 -14.90 10.24 4.84
C CYS A 6 -14.61 8.75 5.04
N PRO A 7 -15.57 7.82 4.84
CA PRO A 7 -15.32 6.42 5.12
C PRO A 7 -14.17 5.93 4.22
N PRO A 8 -13.03 5.49 4.76
CA PRO A 8 -12.07 4.75 3.97
C PRO A 8 -12.71 3.41 3.62
N THR A 9 -12.64 3.02 2.34
CA THR A 9 -13.26 1.77 1.86
C THR A 9 -12.51 0.52 2.29
N ASP A 10 -11.30 0.64 2.83
CA ASP A 10 -10.53 -0.45 3.44
C ASP A 10 -9.34 0.06 4.29
N GLU A 11 -8.70 -0.86 5.02
CA GLU A 11 -7.57 -0.60 5.92
C GLU A 11 -6.32 -0.03 5.22
N ILE A 12 -6.05 -0.42 3.97
CA ILE A 12 -4.94 0.14 3.18
C ILE A 12 -5.22 1.63 2.91
N THR A 13 -6.47 1.94 2.59
CA THR A 13 -6.94 3.31 2.37
C THR A 13 -6.86 4.12 3.66
N THR A 14 -7.28 3.56 4.80
CA THR A 14 -7.23 4.26 6.10
C THR A 14 -5.81 4.53 6.57
N ARG A 15 -4.92 3.52 6.53
CA ARG A 15 -3.60 3.60 7.18
C ARG A 15 -2.52 4.17 6.26
N TYR A 16 -2.64 3.95 4.96
CA TYR A 16 -1.60 4.31 4.01
C TYR A 16 -2.08 5.34 3.02
N ALA A 17 -3.28 5.21 2.45
CA ALA A 17 -3.73 6.21 1.47
C ALA A 17 -4.12 7.55 2.12
N TYR A 18 -4.80 7.53 3.28
CA TYR A 18 -5.28 8.73 3.98
C TYR A 18 -4.14 9.51 4.66
N HIS A 19 -3.13 8.81 5.17
CA HIS A 19 -1.96 9.39 5.83
C HIS A 19 -0.90 9.94 4.87
N PHE A 20 -1.01 9.70 3.56
CA PHE A 20 -0.07 10.24 2.58
C PHE A 20 -0.19 11.76 2.36
N SER A 21 -1.29 12.36 2.83
CA SER A 21 -1.38 13.82 2.94
C SER A 21 -0.74 14.37 4.23
N HIS A 22 -0.49 13.52 5.23
CA HIS A 22 -0.05 13.86 6.59
C HIS A 22 0.76 12.71 7.22
N ASN A 23 2.09 12.69 7.06
CA ASN A 23 2.91 12.01 8.06
C ASN A 23 2.93 12.86 9.34
N ILE A 24 2.26 12.36 10.37
CA ILE A 24 2.42 12.79 11.76
C ILE A 24 3.72 12.14 12.27
N GLY A 25 4.85 12.75 11.93
CA GLY A 25 6.09 12.66 12.73
C GLY A 25 6.23 13.93 13.57
N PRO A 26 7.05 13.94 14.64
CA PRO A 26 7.20 15.10 15.53
C PRO A 26 7.81 16.35 14.86
N HIS A 27 8.14 16.31 13.57
CA HIS A 27 8.90 17.36 12.87
C HIS A 27 8.33 17.80 11.50
N GLY A 28 7.05 17.57 11.21
CA GLY A 28 6.35 18.21 10.08
C GLY A 28 5.93 17.27 8.94
N ASP A 29 5.08 17.80 8.07
CA ASP A 29 4.34 17.08 7.03
C ASP A 29 5.28 16.51 5.95
N TYR A 30 5.70 15.24 6.10
CA TYR A 30 6.36 14.52 5.01
C TYR A 30 5.31 14.01 4.01
N ARG A 31 5.28 14.64 2.83
CA ARG A 31 4.53 14.18 1.66
C ARG A 31 5.47 13.38 0.76
N GLU A 32 5.15 12.11 0.53
CA GLU A 32 5.85 11.35 -0.50
C GLU A 32 5.72 12.06 -1.87
N PRO A 33 6.80 12.17 -2.64
CA PRO A 33 6.77 12.80 -3.95
C PRO A 33 5.74 12.14 -4.87
N ALA A 34 4.92 12.97 -5.51
CA ALA A 34 4.03 12.52 -6.56
C ALA A 34 4.83 12.17 -7.82
N ASN A 35 4.28 11.27 -8.62
CA ASN A 35 4.82 10.82 -9.89
C ASN A 35 6.19 10.12 -9.82
N THR A 36 6.49 9.48 -8.69
CA THR A 36 7.66 8.61 -8.55
C THR A 36 7.34 7.38 -7.70
N TRP A 37 8.02 6.28 -7.99
CA TRP A 37 7.99 5.09 -7.17
C TRP A 37 8.90 5.26 -5.97
N ILE A 38 8.41 4.85 -4.80
CA ILE A 38 9.12 4.99 -3.52
C ILE A 38 9.07 3.65 -2.80
N ASP A 39 10.20 3.22 -2.25
CA ASP A 39 10.24 2.07 -1.37
C ASP A 39 9.49 2.39 -0.06
N SER A 40 8.46 1.59 0.25
CA SER A 40 7.60 1.80 1.41
C SER A 40 7.79 0.68 2.41
N ALA A 41 8.66 0.90 3.40
CA ALA A 41 8.92 -0.06 4.47
C ALA A 41 7.66 -0.36 5.28
N SER A 42 6.84 0.65 5.55
CA SER A 42 5.61 0.51 6.32
C SER A 42 4.54 -0.32 5.59
N MET A 43 4.47 -0.22 4.25
CA MET A 43 3.63 -1.10 3.43
C MET A 43 4.18 -2.52 3.42
N ALA A 44 5.50 -2.68 3.28
CA ALA A 44 6.15 -3.99 3.30
C ALA A 44 5.89 -4.74 4.62
N ASP A 45 6.01 -4.04 5.75
CA ASP A 45 5.74 -4.57 7.08
C ASP A 45 4.29 -5.04 7.23
N PHE A 46 3.33 -4.21 6.79
CA PHE A 46 1.92 -4.59 6.83
C PHE A 46 1.60 -5.82 5.99
N LEU A 47 2.13 -5.88 4.77
CA LEU A 47 1.92 -7.02 3.89
C LEU A 47 2.59 -8.28 4.44
N ARG A 48 3.78 -8.16 5.03
CA ARG A 48 4.45 -9.25 5.75
C ARG A 48 3.58 -9.78 6.90
N ASP A 49 3.08 -8.90 7.76
CA ASP A 49 2.20 -9.23 8.87
C ASP A 49 0.94 -9.97 8.41
N LEU A 50 0.33 -9.51 7.31
CA LEU A 50 -0.84 -10.15 6.72
C LEU A 50 -0.52 -11.57 6.21
N ILE A 51 0.60 -11.73 5.51
CA ILE A 51 1.05 -13.02 4.99
C ILE A 51 1.35 -13.99 6.15
N GLU A 52 2.00 -13.52 7.21
CA GLU A 52 2.31 -14.33 8.39
C GLU A 52 1.04 -14.83 9.09
N LYS A 53 0.03 -13.97 9.22
CA LYS A 53 -1.21 -14.29 9.94
C LYS A 53 -2.21 -15.08 9.12
N LYS A 54 -2.29 -14.83 7.81
CA LYS A 54 -3.39 -15.31 6.95
C LYS A 54 -2.94 -16.04 5.69
N GLY A 55 -1.63 -16.12 5.47
CA GLY A 55 -1.06 -16.68 4.25
C GLY A 55 -1.13 -15.72 3.06
N ARG A 56 -0.38 -16.07 2.01
CA ARG A 56 -0.21 -15.25 0.80
C ARG A 56 -1.51 -15.02 0.02
N GLN A 57 -2.43 -15.98 0.09
CA GLN A 57 -3.75 -15.93 -0.55
C GLN A 57 -4.56 -14.71 -0.10
N ALA A 58 -4.36 -14.24 1.16
CA ALA A 58 -5.06 -13.09 1.72
C ALA A 58 -4.76 -11.77 0.99
N LEU A 59 -3.61 -11.67 0.30
CA LEU A 59 -3.31 -10.52 -0.55
C LEU A 59 -4.37 -10.36 -1.64
N VAL A 60 -4.77 -11.47 -2.26
CA VAL A 60 -5.77 -11.48 -3.32
C VAL A 60 -7.18 -11.43 -2.72
N SER A 61 -7.50 -12.38 -1.83
CA SER A 61 -8.88 -12.59 -1.36
C SER A 61 -9.39 -11.49 -0.42
N GLU A 62 -8.53 -10.87 0.38
CA GLU A 62 -8.96 -9.86 1.37
C GLU A 62 -8.44 -8.44 1.09
N ARG A 63 -7.38 -8.31 0.29
CA ARG A 63 -6.78 -7.01 -0.02
C ARG A 63 -6.84 -6.64 -1.48
N GLY A 64 -7.37 -7.49 -2.35
CA GLY A 64 -7.63 -7.18 -3.75
C GLY A 64 -6.36 -6.94 -4.58
N PHE A 65 -5.22 -7.51 -4.17
CA PHE A 65 -4.02 -7.50 -5.00
C PHE A 65 -4.19 -8.45 -6.18
N GLN A 66 -3.62 -8.05 -7.31
CA GLN A 66 -3.42 -8.91 -8.46
C GLN A 66 -1.99 -9.47 -8.37
N CYS A 67 -1.87 -10.75 -8.07
CA CYS A 67 -0.58 -11.41 -7.90
C CYS A 67 -0.29 -12.36 -9.07
N SER A 68 0.96 -12.38 -9.52
CA SER A 68 1.46 -13.30 -10.54
C SER A 68 2.83 -13.85 -10.14
N PRO A 69 3.21 -15.07 -10.59
CA PRO A 69 4.57 -15.58 -10.42
C PRO A 69 5.59 -14.60 -10.99
N ARG A 70 6.70 -14.39 -10.28
CA ARG A 70 7.73 -13.45 -10.72
C ARG A 70 8.65 -14.11 -11.75
N PRO A 71 8.65 -13.68 -13.04
CA PRO A 71 9.27 -14.43 -14.12
C PRO A 71 10.82 -14.45 -14.09
N VAL A 72 11.45 -13.51 -13.39
CA VAL A 72 12.92 -13.36 -13.34
C VAL A 72 13.49 -13.70 -11.95
N ALA A 73 12.70 -14.31 -11.07
CA ALA A 73 13.14 -14.66 -9.73
C ALA A 73 13.52 -16.15 -9.65
N ASP A 74 14.69 -16.45 -9.09
CA ASP A 74 15.13 -17.81 -8.79
C ASP A 74 14.44 -18.35 -7.53
N CYS A 75 13.11 -18.32 -7.55
CA CYS A 75 12.26 -18.82 -6.49
C CYS A 75 10.88 -19.18 -7.06
N PRO A 76 10.47 -20.47 -6.98
CA PRO A 76 9.24 -20.95 -7.59
C PRO A 76 7.98 -20.31 -6.98
N ASP A 77 8.06 -19.88 -5.72
CA ASP A 77 6.94 -19.33 -4.98
C ASP A 77 6.95 -17.80 -4.91
N CYS A 78 7.84 -17.12 -5.64
CA CYS A 78 7.91 -15.67 -5.60
C CYS A 78 6.77 -15.02 -6.38
N LEU A 79 6.13 -14.02 -5.76
CA LEU A 79 5.00 -13.32 -6.34
C LEU A 79 5.35 -11.84 -6.56
N ALA A 80 4.94 -11.33 -7.71
CA ALA A 80 4.78 -9.90 -7.94
C ALA A 80 3.28 -9.58 -7.81
N CYS A 81 2.94 -8.75 -6.83
CA CYS A 81 1.58 -8.34 -6.52
C CYS A 81 1.42 -6.85 -6.76
N SER A 82 0.34 -6.44 -7.41
CA SER A 82 0.03 -5.04 -7.60
C SER A 82 -1.40 -4.71 -7.20
N ARG A 83 -1.61 -3.47 -6.77
CA ARG A 83 -2.92 -2.95 -6.43
C ARG A 83 -3.00 -1.47 -6.77
N ILE A 84 -4.17 -1.05 -7.25
CA ILE A 84 -4.49 0.36 -7.48
C ILE A 84 -5.61 0.74 -6.52
N VAL A 85 -5.39 1.77 -5.71
CA VAL A 85 -6.41 2.43 -4.91
C VAL A 85 -6.78 3.71 -5.63
N ARG A 86 -7.96 3.72 -6.26
CA ARG A 86 -8.43 4.86 -7.05
C ARG A 86 -9.18 5.86 -6.19
N GLY A 87 -9.09 7.13 -6.55
CA GLY A 87 -9.93 8.17 -5.96
C GLY A 87 -9.66 8.40 -4.49
N VAL A 88 -8.39 8.33 -4.07
CA VAL A 88 -8.00 8.58 -2.69
C VAL A 88 -8.40 10.00 -2.32
N ARG A 89 -9.04 10.11 -1.15
CA ARG A 89 -9.50 11.39 -0.60
C ARG A 89 -8.70 11.79 0.62
N ASN A 90 -8.42 13.08 0.73
CA ASN A 90 -7.81 13.65 1.91
C ASN A 90 -8.82 13.76 3.08
N HIS A 91 -8.35 14.27 4.22
CA HIS A 91 -9.17 14.51 5.41
C HIS A 91 -10.25 15.59 5.25
N HIS A 92 -10.24 16.34 4.15
CA HIS A 92 -11.32 17.25 3.74
C HIS A 92 -12.28 16.62 2.71
N CYS A 93 -12.19 15.30 2.49
CA CYS A 93 -12.92 14.55 1.48
C CYS A 93 -12.69 15.02 0.03
N GLN A 94 -11.60 15.74 -0.23
CA GLN A 94 -11.23 16.16 -1.57
C GLN A 94 -10.40 15.07 -2.24
N HIS A 95 -10.64 14.87 -3.54
CA HIS A 95 -9.86 13.94 -4.35
C HIS A 95 -8.40 14.40 -4.41
N GLU A 96 -7.49 13.54 -3.98
CA GLU A 96 -6.06 13.83 -3.92
C GLU A 96 -5.26 13.06 -4.97
N GLY A 97 -5.81 11.97 -5.50
CA GLY A 97 -5.18 11.20 -6.56
C GLY A 97 -5.48 9.70 -6.52
N ASP A 98 -4.70 8.95 -7.29
CA ASP A 98 -4.67 7.50 -7.26
C ASP A 98 -3.35 7.02 -6.64
N MET A 99 -3.42 5.97 -5.83
CA MET A 99 -2.26 5.30 -5.24
C MET A 99 -2.05 3.95 -5.92
N PHE A 100 -0.82 3.70 -6.35
CA PHE A 100 -0.39 2.44 -6.93
C PHE A 100 0.54 1.76 -5.94
N ILE A 101 0.34 0.47 -5.74
CA ILE A 101 1.13 -0.35 -4.81
C ILE A 101 1.69 -1.51 -5.63
N GLU A 102 3.00 -1.70 -5.53
CA GLU A 102 3.68 -2.91 -5.98
C GLU A 102 4.30 -3.61 -4.78
N ALA A 103 4.19 -4.93 -4.73
CA ALA A 103 4.77 -5.75 -3.69
C ALA A 103 5.44 -6.97 -4.31
N TYR A 104 6.68 -7.22 -3.89
CA TYR A 104 7.48 -8.37 -4.26
C TYR A 104 7.56 -9.29 -3.05
N VAL A 105 6.89 -10.44 -3.13
CA VAL A 105 6.90 -11.48 -2.10
C VAL A 105 7.96 -12.51 -2.48
N GLY A 106 8.97 -12.63 -1.62
CA GLY A 106 10.08 -13.56 -1.73
C GLY A 106 9.84 -14.90 -1.03
N PRO A 107 10.88 -15.74 -0.90
CA PRO A 107 10.86 -16.91 -0.03
C PRO A 107 10.50 -16.52 1.41
N HIS A 108 9.83 -17.44 2.13
CA HIS A 108 9.29 -17.20 3.48
C HIS A 108 8.30 -16.01 3.50
N THR A 109 8.61 -14.98 4.29
CA THR A 109 7.80 -13.77 4.48
C THR A 109 8.59 -12.52 4.10
N ASN A 110 9.62 -12.66 3.26
CA ASN A 110 10.37 -11.53 2.74
C ASN A 110 9.46 -10.73 1.79
N VAL A 111 9.14 -9.50 2.14
CA VAL A 111 8.30 -8.61 1.34
C VAL A 111 9.05 -7.31 1.11
N ARG A 112 9.10 -6.89 -0.14
CA ARG A 112 9.42 -5.50 -0.52
C ARG A 112 8.18 -4.86 -1.09
N ALA A 113 7.88 -3.63 -0.72
CA ALA A 113 6.76 -2.90 -1.27
C ALA A 113 7.21 -1.53 -1.78
N MET A 114 6.58 -1.09 -2.86
CA MET A 114 6.76 0.22 -3.46
C MET A 114 5.40 0.88 -3.65
N THR A 115 5.37 2.19 -3.50
CA THR A 115 4.18 3.01 -3.68
C THR A 115 4.44 4.10 -4.70
N TYR A 116 3.42 4.45 -5.47
CA TYR A 116 3.45 5.56 -6.41
C TYR A 116 2.15 6.35 -6.29
N TRP A 117 2.28 7.68 -6.26
CA TRP A 117 1.14 8.58 -6.19
C TRP A 117 0.96 9.36 -7.46
N ARG A 118 -0.20 9.20 -8.07
CA ARG A 118 -0.64 10.00 -9.21
C ARG A 118 -1.61 11.07 -8.72
N LYS A 119 -1.26 12.34 -8.87
CA LYS A 119 -2.17 13.47 -8.63
C LYS A 119 -2.90 13.88 -9.90
#